data_AF-A0A2G6R4G3-F1
#
_entry.id   AF-A0A2G6R4G3-F1
#
_cell.length_a   1.000
_cell.length_b   1.000
_cell.length_c   1.000
_cell.angle_alpha   90.00
_cell.angle_beta   90.00
_cell.angle_gamma   90.00
#
_symmetry.space_group_name_H-M   'P 1'
#
loop_
_entity.id
_entity.type
_entity.pdbx_description
1 polymer ?
#
loop_
_entity_poly.entity_id
_entity_poly.type
_entity_poly.pdbx_seq_one_letter_code
_entity_poly.pdbx_strand_id
1 'polypeptide(L)' 'MKKELIIFTSLFVFLSLGMHFKQWVDHPLEHILNIQYGGAFGIPGVIHPLIFTLILYIIIGVPRLLKKLFSKNI' A
#
# COMPACT_ATOMS: atom_id res chain seq x y z
N MET A 1 -1.39 -8.80 15.58
CA MET A 1 -0.74 -7.51 15.21
C MET A 1 0.47 -7.72 14.29
N LYS A 2 1.51 -8.49 14.67
CA LYS A 2 2.69 -8.76 13.79
C LYS A 2 2.33 -9.19 12.37
N LYS A 3 1.38 -10.12 12.22
CA LYS A 3 0.91 -10.61 10.92
C LYS A 3 0.35 -9.50 10.01
N GLU A 4 -0.54 -8.66 10.54
CA GLU A 4 -1.17 -7.61 9.74
C GLU A 4 -0.19 -6.47 9.42
N LEU A 5 0.76 -6.18 10.31
CA LEU A 5 1.87 -5.28 10.00
C LEU A 5 2.71 -5.82 8.84
N ILE A 6 3.07 -7.10 8.86
CA ILE A 6 3.82 -7.74 7.75
C ILE A 6 3.04 -7.62 6.44
N ILE A 7 1.73 -7.90 6.46
CA ILE A 7 0.89 -7.80 5.25
C ILE A 7 0.85 -6.37 4.73
N PHE A 8 0.59 -5.39 5.61
CA PHE A 8 0.53 -3.98 5.21
C PHE A 8 1.88 -3.49 4.66
N THR A 9 2.99 -3.78 5.34
CA THR A 9 4.33 -3.41 4.87
C THR A 9 4.69 -4.11 3.56
N SER A 10 4.30 -5.38 3.38
CA SER A 10 4.53 -6.09 2.12
C SER A 10 3.75 -5.47 0.96
N LEU A 11 2.48 -5.10 1.18
CA LEU A 11 1.67 -4.39 0.20
C LEU A 11 2.25 -3.01 -0.13
N PHE A 12 2.72 -2.28 0.88
CA PHE A 12 3.37 -0.98 0.68
C PHE A 12 4.61 -1.09 -0.21
N VAL A 13 5.51 -2.04 0.08
CA VAL A 13 6.72 -2.27 -0.71
C VAL A 13 6.37 -2.71 -2.13
N PHE A 14 5.43 -3.66 -2.26
CA PHE A 14 4.98 -4.15 -3.56
C PHE A 14 4.39 -3.03 -4.42
N LEU A 15 3.50 -2.20 -3.87
CA LEU A 15 2.91 -1.07 -4.60
C LEU A 15 3.95 0.01 -4.92
N SER A 16 4.81 0.36 -3.96
CA SER A 16 5.84 1.38 -4.16
C SER A 16 6.80 0.99 -5.28
N LEU A 17 7.30 -0.24 -5.25
CA LEU A 17 8.19 -0.76 -6.29
C LEU A 17 7.45 -0.99 -7.60
N GLY A 18 6.23 -1.53 -7.58
CA GLY A 18 5.45 -1.80 -8.79
C GLY A 18 5.06 -0.55 -9.56
N MET A 19 4.65 0.51 -8.85
CA MET A 19 4.18 1.76 -9.46
C MET A 19 5.32 2.72 -9.82
N HIS A 20 6.41 2.70 -9.06
CA HIS A 20 7.53 3.63 -9.21
C HIS A 20 8.86 2.94 -9.48
N PHE A 21 8.84 1.76 -10.13
CA PHE A 21 10.04 0.94 -10.35
C PHE A 21 11.17 1.73 -11.00
N LYS A 22 10.86 2.47 -12.06
CA LYS A 22 11.84 3.27 -12.80
C LYS A 22 12.43 4.38 -11.93
N GLN A 23 11.60 5.08 -11.16
CA GLN A 23 12.05 6.13 -10.26
C GLN A 23 12.95 5.57 -9.15
N TRP A 24 12.63 4.40 -8.62
CA TRP A 24 13.45 3.72 -7.61
C TRP A 24 14.80 3.23 -8.16
N VAL A 25 14.84 2.74 -9.40
CA VAL A 25 16.07 2.19 -10.00
C VAL A 25 16.97 3.29 -10.57
N ASP A 26 16.40 4.24 -11.31
CA ASP A 26 17.17 5.23 -12.05
C ASP A 26 17.50 6.47 -11.19
N HIS A 27 16.56 6.89 -10.32
CA HIS A 27 16.64 8.17 -9.58
C HIS A 27 16.13 8.08 -8.12
N PRO A 28 16.61 7.15 -7.28
CA PRO A 28 16.04 6.88 -5.96
C PRO A 28 16.05 8.09 -5.01
N LEU A 29 17.13 8.88 -5.02
CA LEU A 29 17.23 10.06 -4.17
C LEU A 29 16.26 11.15 -4.59
N GLU A 30 16.17 11.43 -5.90
CA GLU A 30 15.22 12.41 -6.43
C GLU A 30 13.78 11.99 -6.18
N HIS A 31 13.48 10.68 -6.28
CA HIS A 31 12.15 10.16 -5.97
C HIS A 31 11.72 10.46 -4.53
N ILE A 32 12.63 10.26 -3.56
CA ILE A 32 12.38 10.57 -2.15
C ILE A 32 12.22 12.07 -1.94
N LEU A 33 13.11 12.89 -2.51
CA LEU A 33 13.08 14.35 -2.33
C LEU A 33 11.81 14.98 -2.93
N ASN A 34 11.30 14.41 -4.01
CA ASN A 34 10.13 14.91 -4.73
C ASN A 34 8.81 14.33 -4.25
N ILE A 35 8.80 13.40 -3.28
CA ILE A 35 7.58 12.72 -2.84
C ILE A 35 6.50 13.68 -2.33
N GLN A 36 6.90 14.82 -1.75
CA GLN A 36 5.99 15.86 -1.23
C GLN A 36 5.22 16.58 -2.35
N TYR A 37 5.79 16.65 -3.55
CA TYR A 37 5.20 17.30 -4.72
C TYR A 37 4.42 16.32 -5.61
N GLY A 38 4.63 15.01 -5.41
CA GLY A 38 3.88 13.96 -6.09
C GLY A 38 2.43 13.84 -5.60
N GLY A 39 1.64 13.00 -6.26
CA GLY A 39 0.24 12.72 -5.88
C GLY A 39 -0.50 11.97 -6.97
N ALA A 40 -1.64 11.36 -6.62
CA ALA A 40 -2.50 10.69 -7.59
C ALA A 40 -3.97 10.75 -7.14
N PHE A 41 -4.88 10.89 -8.11
CA PHE A 41 -6.33 10.88 -7.87
C PHE A 41 -6.80 11.87 -6.78
N GLY A 42 -6.18 13.05 -6.72
CA GLY A 42 -6.49 14.07 -5.71
C GLY A 42 -5.91 13.80 -4.31
N ILE A 43 -5.13 12.73 -4.13
CA ILE A 43 -4.42 12.43 -2.89
C ILE A 43 -2.99 12.99 -3.00
N PRO A 44 -2.62 13.98 -2.18
CA PRO A 44 -1.37 14.71 -2.34
C PRO A 44 -0.17 14.03 -1.67
N GLY A 45 1.01 14.36 -2.16
CA GLY A 45 2.31 14.30 -1.48
C GLY A 45 2.64 13.00 -0.76
N VAL A 46 3.31 13.11 0.38
CA VAL A 46 3.78 11.99 1.22
C VAL A 46 2.71 10.98 1.65
N ILE A 47 1.42 11.33 1.63
CA ILE A 47 0.36 10.49 2.21
C ILE A 47 -0.23 9.49 1.20
N HIS A 48 -0.16 9.77 -0.10
CA HIS A 48 -0.78 8.91 -1.11
C HIS A 48 -0.30 7.45 -1.08
N PRO A 49 1.00 7.14 -0.86
CA PRO A 49 1.45 5.74 -0.81
C PRO A 49 0.78 4.96 0.34
N LEU A 50 0.55 5.60 1.48
CA LEU A 50 -0.10 4.99 2.63
C LEU A 50 -1.60 4.79 2.40
N ILE A 51 -2.28 5.77 1.78
CA ILE A 51 -3.72 5.67 1.49
C ILE A 51 -3.97 4.56 0.46
N PHE A 52 -3.20 4.48 -0.62
CA PHE A 52 -3.35 3.40 -1.60
C PHE A 52 -3.05 2.02 -0.98
N THR A 53 -2.04 1.92 -0.12
CA THR A 53 -1.76 0.69 0.62
C THR A 53 -2.93 0.31 1.52
N LEU A 54 -3.52 1.28 2.23
CA LEU A 54 -4.69 1.05 3.08
C LEU A 54 -5.91 0.58 2.29
N ILE A 55 -6.18 1.20 1.14
CA ILE A 55 -7.28 0.79 0.26
C ILE A 55 -7.08 -0.67 -0.17
N LEU A 56 -5.90 -1.02 -0.67
CA LEU A 56 -5.62 -2.39 -1.10
C LEU A 56 -5.67 -3.38 0.07
N TYR A 57 -5.15 -2.98 1.23
CA TYR A 57 -5.24 -3.77 2.45
C TYR A 57 -6.70 -4.04 2.85
N ILE A 58 -7.60 -3.06 2.74
CA ILE A 58 -9.04 -3.24 3.01
C ILE A 58 -9.66 -4.17 1.96
N ILE A 59 -9.37 -3.97 0.67
CA ILE A 59 -9.87 -4.81 -0.44
C ILE A 59 -9.51 -6.28 -0.21
N ILE A 60 -8.30 -6.58 0.28
CA ILE A 60 -7.85 -7.94 0.58
C ILE A 60 -8.34 -8.42 1.95
N GLY A 61 -8.40 -7.53 2.94
CA GLY A 61 -8.74 -7.81 4.32
C GLY A 61 -10.21 -8.12 4.54
N VAL A 62 -11.11 -7.41 3.86
CA VAL A 62 -12.57 -7.59 3.98
C VAL A 62 -12.99 -9.02 3.57
N PRO A 63 -12.62 -9.54 2.38
CA PRO A 63 -12.92 -10.93 2.02
C PRO A 63 -12.37 -11.96 3.00
N ARG A 64 -11.15 -11.75 3.51
CA ARG A 64 -10.53 -12.62 4.53
C ARG A 64 -11.33 -12.61 5.83
N LEU A 65 -11.81 -11.45 6.26
CA LEU A 65 -12.64 -11.30 7.45
C LEU A 65 -13.99 -11.97 7.25
N LEU A 66 -14.67 -11.72 6.13
CA LEU A 66 -15.95 -12.34 5.79
C LEU A 66 -15.83 -13.87 5.76
N LYS A 67 -14.82 -14.42 5.08
CA LYS A 67 -14.57 -15.87 5.06
C LYS A 67 -14.43 -16.45 6.48
N LYS A 68 -13.72 -15.75 7.37
CA LYS A 68 -13.54 -16.20 8.76
C LYS A 68 -14.84 -16.16 9.57
N LEU A 69 -15.69 -15.15 9.35
CA LEU A 69 -16.98 -15.02 10.03
C LEU A 69 -17.94 -16.12 9.58
N PHE A 70 -18.05 -16.38 8.29
CA PHE A 70 -18.96 -17.40 7.75
C PHE A 70 -18.45 -18.83 7.94
N SER A 71 -17.13 -19.06 7.94
CA SER A 71 -16.54 -20.40 8.17
C SER A 71 -16.58 -20.85 9.63
N LYS A 72 -16.87 -19.96 10.59
CA LYS A 72 -16.99 -20.31 12.02
C LYS A 72 -18.41 -20.70 12.44
N ASN A 73 -19.39 -20.52 11.55
CA ASN A 73 -20.81 -20.79 11.80
C ASN A 73 -21.31 -22.04 11.04
N ILE A 74 -20.41 -22.85 10.50
CA ILE A 74 -20.66 -24.18 9.91
C ILE A 74 -19.88 -25.20 10.72
#